data_AF-A0A926EVG5-F1
#
_entry.id   AF-A0A926EVG5-F1
#
_cell.length_a   1.000
_cell.length_b   1.000
_cell.length_c   1.000
_cell.angle_alpha   90.00
_cell.angle_beta   90.00
_cell.angle_gamma   90.00
#
_symmetry.space_group_name_H-M   'P 1'
#
loop_
_entity.id
_entity.type
_entity.pdbx_description
1 polymer ?
#
loop_
_entity_poly.entity_id
_entity_poly.type
_entity_poly.pdbx_seq_one_letter_code
_entity_poly.pdbx_strand_id
1 'polypeptide(L)' 'MSKNFSFNSRDLEKQIKKQIENNLGAVLKQNIGKTIDAACPKCGKSGIKVTDSSDGECLHCKALIRIELDVK' A
#
# COMPACT_ATOMS: atom_id res chain seq x y z
N MET A 1 22.57 -42.37 7.64
CA MET A 1 21.94 -41.76 6.44
C MET A 1 21.87 -40.25 6.65
N SER A 2 22.90 -39.52 6.22
CA SER A 2 22.90 -38.05 6.30
C SER A 2 22.21 -37.49 5.07
N LYS A 3 21.03 -36.89 5.25
CA LYS A 3 20.31 -36.20 4.15
C LYS A 3 21.07 -34.92 3.82
N ASN A 4 21.77 -34.92 2.69
CA ASN A 4 22.35 -33.70 2.11
C ASN A 4 21.22 -32.76 1.67
N PHE A 5 20.92 -31.75 2.47
CA PHE A 5 20.08 -30.63 2.04
C PHE A 5 20.94 -29.67 1.22
N SER A 6 20.92 -29.84 -0.11
CA SER A 6 21.51 -28.87 -1.02
C SER A 6 20.59 -27.64 -1.06
N PHE A 7 20.93 -26.61 -0.29
CA PHE A 7 20.27 -25.31 -0.38
C PHE A 7 20.65 -24.67 -1.71
N ASN A 8 19.71 -24.68 -2.66
CA ASN A 8 19.90 -24.04 -3.95
C ASN A 8 19.59 -22.54 -3.80
N SER A 9 20.63 -21.70 -3.79
CA SER A 9 20.52 -20.25 -3.61
C SER A 9 19.58 -19.58 -4.62
N ARG A 10 19.42 -20.14 -5.83
CA ARG A 10 18.45 -19.66 -6.82
C ARG A 10 16.99 -19.87 -6.39
N ASP A 11 16.70 -20.93 -5.65
CA ASP A 11 15.36 -21.19 -5.14
C ASP A 11 15.03 -20.22 -4.00
N LEU A 12 16.00 -19.96 -3.12
CA LEU A 12 15.89 -18.97 -2.07
C LEU A 12 15.64 -17.56 -2.63
N GLU A 13 16.37 -17.17 -3.68
CA GLU A 13 16.22 -15.86 -4.32
C GLU A 13 14.82 -15.67 -4.94
N LYS A 14 14.26 -16.72 -5.56
CA LYS A 14 12.89 -16.71 -6.07
C LYS A 14 11.85 -16.59 -4.96
N GLN A 15 12.04 -17.31 -3.85
CA GLN A 15 11.13 -17.25 -2.71
C GLN A 15 11.14 -15.87 -2.05
N ILE A 16 12.32 -15.27 -1.87
CA ILE A 16 12.47 -13.92 -1.34
C ILE A 16 11.77 -12.90 -2.26
N LYS A 17 12.01 -12.97 -3.57
CA LYS A 17 11.37 -12.06 -4.54
C LYS A 17 9.85 -12.16 -4.46
N LYS A 18 9.31 -13.38 -4.43
CA LYS A 18 7.86 -13.63 -4.30
C LYS A 18 7.29 -13.13 -2.97
N GLN A 19 8.02 -13.25 -1.87
CA GLN A 19 7.59 -12.69 -0.58
C GLN A 19 7.59 -11.16 -0.59
N ILE A 20 8.62 -10.53 -1.16
CA ILE A 20 8.71 -9.07 -1.26
C ILE A 20 7.55 -8.54 -2.11
N GLU A 21 7.28 -9.13 -3.27
CA GLU A 21 6.17 -8.72 -4.15
C GLU A 21 4.81 -8.82 -3.45
N ASN A 22 4.57 -9.90 -2.68
CA ASN A 22 3.32 -10.07 -1.93
C ASN A 22 3.21 -9.08 -0.76
N ASN A 23 4.30 -8.83 -0.03
CA ASN A 23 4.29 -7.90 1.10
C ASN A 23 4.14 -6.45 0.64
N LEU A 24 4.82 -6.04 -0.43
CA LEU A 24 4.68 -4.70 -1.00
C LEU A 24 3.24 -4.46 -1.49
N GLY A 25 2.66 -5.44 -2.18
CA GLY A 25 1.27 -5.38 -2.64
C GLY A 25 0.27 -5.29 -1.47
N ALA A 26 0.55 -5.96 -0.36
CA ALA A 26 -0.29 -5.92 0.84
C ALA A 26 -0.20 -4.57 1.56
N VAL A 27 1.00 -4.00 1.72
CA VAL A 27 1.19 -2.71 2.42
C VAL A 27 0.54 -1.56 1.65
N LEU A 28 0.64 -1.55 0.31
CA LEU A 28 -0.04 -0.55 -0.51
C LEU A 28 -1.57 -0.68 -0.45
N LYS A 29 -2.09 -1.92 -0.48
CA LYS A 29 -3.53 -2.19 -0.37
C LYS A 29 -4.11 -1.96 1.03
N GLN A 30 -3.30 -2.04 2.09
CA GLN A 30 -3.77 -1.90 3.48
C GLN A 30 -4.32 -0.51 3.81
N ASN A 31 -4.00 0.51 3.01
CA ASN A 31 -4.51 1.86 3.22
C ASN A 31 -5.66 2.20 2.27
N ILE A 32 -5.85 1.46 1.17
CA ILE A 32 -6.98 1.61 0.27
C ILE A 32 -8.27 1.23 1.02
N GLY A 33 -9.23 2.15 1.04
CA GLY A 33 -10.50 2.03 1.76
C GLY A 33 -10.51 2.66 3.16
N LYS A 34 -9.35 3.01 3.72
CA LYS A 34 -9.28 3.75 5.00
C LYS A 34 -9.64 5.22 4.79
N THR A 35 -10.21 5.82 5.83
CA THR A 35 -10.44 7.27 5.87
C THR A 35 -9.30 7.93 6.63
N ILE A 36 -8.64 8.89 6.01
CA ILE A 36 -7.68 9.77 6.65
C ILE A 36 -8.37 11.06 7.09
N ASP A 37 -8.03 11.54 8.27
CA ASP A 37 -8.50 12.83 8.78
C ASP A 37 -7.63 13.95 8.17
N ALA A 38 -7.87 14.21 6.89
CA ALA A 38 -7.27 15.31 6.15
C ALA A 38 -8.38 16.24 5.65
N ALA A 39 -8.14 17.55 5.72
CA ALA A 39 -9.08 18.54 5.23
C ALA A 39 -9.15 18.50 3.69
N CYS A 40 -10.36 18.43 3.14
CA CYS A 40 -10.57 18.50 1.71
C CYS A 40 -10.25 19.91 1.18
N PRO A 41 -9.37 20.07 0.17
CA PRO A 41 -9.04 21.38 -0.38
C PRO A 41 -10.22 22.02 -1.15
N LYS A 42 -11.25 21.25 -1.51
CA LYS A 42 -12.44 21.78 -2.22
C LYS A 42 -13.56 22.25 -1.29
N CYS A 43 -13.81 21.54 -0.19
CA CYS A 43 -14.95 21.83 0.70
C CYS A 43 -14.56 22.14 2.15
N GLY A 44 -13.27 22.06 2.50
CA GLY A 44 -12.74 22.35 3.83
C GLY A 44 -13.08 21.33 4.92
N LYS A 45 -13.88 20.30 4.61
CA LYS A 45 -14.26 19.26 5.59
C LYS A 45 -13.22 18.16 5.66
N SER A 46 -12.96 17.66 6.87
CA SER A 46 -12.11 16.49 7.11
C SER A 46 -12.78 15.19 6.66
N GLY A 47 -11.97 14.23 6.25
CA GLY A 47 -12.43 12.89 5.88
C GLY A 47 -12.22 12.61 4.40
N ILE A 48 -11.02 12.13 4.07
CA ILE A 48 -10.66 11.66 2.74
C ILE A 48 -10.55 10.14 2.80
N LYS A 49 -11.36 9.43 2.01
CA LYS A 49 -11.25 8.00 1.85
C LYS A 49 -10.19 7.69 0.80
N VAL A 50 -9.14 6.97 1.16
CA VAL A 50 -8.12 6.52 0.21
C VAL A 50 -8.78 5.54 -0.76
N THR A 51 -8.74 5.85 -2.05
CA THR A 51 -9.32 5.01 -3.11
C THR A 51 -8.24 4.27 -3.90
N ASP A 52 -7.04 4.82 -3.96
CA ASP A 52 -5.85 4.19 -4.57
C ASP A 52 -4.58 4.59 -3.80
N SER A 53 -3.42 4.09 -4.21
CA SER A 53 -2.12 4.34 -3.56
C SER A 53 -1.73 5.82 -3.55
N SER A 54 -2.28 6.62 -4.46
CA SER A 54 -2.01 8.06 -4.59
C SER A 54 -3.28 8.89 -4.79
N ASP A 55 -4.45 8.31 -4.58
CA ASP A 55 -5.73 8.97 -4.78
C ASP A 55 -6.66 8.72 -3.60
N GLY A 56 -7.45 9.72 -3.26
CA GLY A 56 -8.52 9.64 -2.29
C GLY A 56 -9.74 10.44 -2.72
N GLU A 57 -10.87 10.15 -2.11
CA GLU A 57 -12.14 10.80 -2.34
C GLU A 57 -12.63 11.46 -1.04
N CYS A 58 -13.01 12.73 -1.12
CA CYS A 58 -13.65 13.39 0.01
C CYS A 58 -15.05 12.80 0.28
N LEU A 59 -15.30 12.38 1.52
CA LEU A 59 -16.59 11.81 1.91
C LEU A 59 -17.77 12.79 1.83
N HIS A 60 -17.49 14.11 1.81
CA HIS A 60 -18.52 15.14 1.82
C HIS A 60 -18.86 15.70 0.44
N CYS A 61 -17.85 16.01 -0.37
CA CYS A 61 -18.05 16.61 -1.69
C CYS A 61 -17.74 15.66 -2.84
N LYS A 62 -17.30 14.43 -2.54
CA LYS A 62 -16.89 13.41 -3.53
C LYS A 62 -15.82 13.88 -4.51
N ALA A 63 -15.05 14.90 -4.10
CA ALA A 63 -13.92 15.37 -4.89
C ALA A 63 -12.79 14.33 -4.81
N LEU A 64 -12.25 13.99 -5.99
CA LEU A 64 -10.98 13.27 -6.10
C LEU A 64 -9.84 14.19 -5.68
N ILE A 65 -8.95 13.65 -4.83
CA ILE A 65 -7.81 14.33 -4.22
C ILE A 65 -6.61 13.43 -4.42
N ARG A 66 -5.52 14.00 -4.91
CA ARG A 66 -4.24 13.31 -5.01
C ARG A 66 -3.55 13.29 -3.65
N ILE A 67 -3.10 12.13 -3.21
CA ILE A 67 -2.39 11.92 -1.95
C ILE A 67 -0.92 11.75 -2.27
N GLU A 68 -0.09 12.70 -1.83
CA GLU A 68 1.36 12.61 -1.93
C GLU A 68 1.93 12.05 -0.62
N LEU A 69 2.60 10.90 -0.72
CA LEU A 69 3.29 10.27 0.41
C LEU A 69 4.66 10.95 0.56
N ASP A 70 4.79 11.86 1.52
CA ASP A 70 6.09 12.42 1.93
C ASP A 70 6.80 11.40 2.83
N VAL A 71 7.78 10.69 2.27
CA VAL A 71 8.64 9.76 3.03
C VAL A 71 9.89 10.55 3.44
N LYS A 72 9.94 10.97 4.71
CA LYS A 72 11.14 11.56 5.31
C LYS A 72 12.13 10.51 5.78
#